data_AF-A0A7T7UZ93-F1
#
_entry.id   AF-A0A7T7UZ93-F1
#
_cell.length_a   1.000
_cell.length_b   1.000
_cell.length_c   1.000
_cell.angle_alpha   90.00
_cell.angle_beta   90.00
_cell.angle_gamma   90.00
#
_symmetry.space_group_name_H-M   'P 1'
#
loop_
_entity.id
_entity.type
_entity.pdbx_description
1 polymer ?
#
loop_
_entity_poly.entity_id
_entity_poly.type
_entity_poly.pdbx_seq_one_letter_code
_entity_poly.pdbx_strand_id
1 'polypeptide(L)'
;MSYYIRILGTSDYNIHLDEIISVLKDNGLSAKFNLEKNENPNNWTVIDVLNLNGEYLTQIERNATHKGVGKEEIEEFKEEIVEYMPVSASKWLYKYLDKIKVIYAFQLLNASMKEENFSIVETIKSVIWSKVGGIFQADNEGFSNENGYHILWQFSDDVIGEWNMAVKNFFGGWTNFTMDLGDEIQRKEFLAGKVPKNAKKL
;
A
#
# COMPACT_ATOMS: atom_id res chain seq x y z
N MET A 1 -8.64 -16.57 -0.05
CA MET A 1 -7.29 -16.04 0.20
C MET A 1 -7.44 -14.76 1.00
N SER A 2 -6.53 -14.49 1.92
CA SER A 2 -6.52 -13.22 2.66
C SER A 2 -6.10 -12.09 1.73
N TYR A 3 -6.66 -10.90 1.93
CA TYR A 3 -6.33 -9.70 1.15
C TYR A 3 -5.30 -8.86 1.90
N TYR A 4 -4.21 -8.47 1.22
CA TYR A 4 -3.16 -7.65 1.81
C TYR A 4 -3.06 -6.27 1.19
N ILE A 5 -2.81 -5.29 2.04
CA ILE A 5 -2.25 -3.98 1.68
C ILE A 5 -0.85 -3.91 2.26
N ARG A 6 0.11 -3.44 1.48
CA ARG A 6 1.51 -3.34 1.88
C ARG A 6 2.01 -1.91 1.77
N ILE A 7 2.80 -1.51 2.77
CA ILE A 7 3.65 -0.32 2.69
C ILE A 7 5.07 -0.80 2.46
N LEU A 8 5.65 -0.44 1.32
CA LEU A 8 7.04 -0.71 0.98
C LEU A 8 7.85 0.53 1.35
N GLY A 9 8.41 0.53 2.57
CA GLY A 9 9.09 1.65 3.19
C GLY A 9 10.58 1.75 2.82
N THR A 10 11.04 2.97 2.54
CA THR A 10 12.46 3.27 2.23
C THR A 10 13.32 3.56 3.46
N SER A 11 12.69 3.75 4.60
CA SER A 11 13.32 3.91 5.91
C SER A 11 12.82 2.82 6.84
N ASP A 12 13.73 2.16 7.54
CA ASP A 12 13.39 1.18 8.56
C ASP A 12 13.25 1.86 9.93
N TYR A 13 12.35 2.84 10.02
CA TYR A 13 12.10 3.59 11.25
C TYR A 13 11.38 2.69 12.25
N ASN A 14 11.86 2.71 13.49
CA ASN A 14 11.28 1.95 14.58
C ASN A 14 10.08 2.71 15.17
N ILE A 15 8.86 2.29 14.83
CA ILE A 15 7.62 2.98 15.20
C ILE A 15 7.13 2.47 16.55
N HIS A 16 7.05 3.35 17.55
CA HIS A 16 6.46 2.98 18.83
C HIS A 16 4.94 2.85 18.70
N LEU A 17 4.34 1.82 19.31
CA LEU A 17 2.90 1.58 19.25
C LEU A 17 2.07 2.77 19.75
N ASP A 18 2.54 3.47 20.79
CA ASP A 18 1.89 4.67 21.31
C ASP A 18 1.76 5.81 20.28
N GLU A 19 2.67 5.89 19.29
CA GLU A 19 2.54 6.88 18.21
C GLU A 19 1.31 6.60 17.35
N ILE A 20 1.04 5.33 17.07
CA ILE A 20 -0.14 4.88 16.33
C ILE A 20 -1.41 5.14 17.16
N ILE A 21 -1.38 4.78 18.44
CA ILE A 21 -2.51 4.98 19.37
C ILE A 21 -2.86 6.48 19.49
N SER A 22 -1.84 7.34 19.62
CA SER A 22 -2.05 8.79 19.75
C SER A 22 -2.75 9.35 18.52
N VAL A 23 -2.29 9.02 17.31
CA VAL A 23 -2.88 9.55 16.09
C VAL A 23 -4.31 9.04 15.88
N LEU A 24 -4.59 7.77 16.20
CA LEU A 24 -5.98 7.28 16.18
C LEU A 24 -6.89 8.12 17.09
N LYS A 25 -6.44 8.37 18.32
CA LYS A 25 -7.19 9.17 19.28
C LYS A 25 -7.41 10.61 18.81
N ASP A 26 -6.38 11.23 18.22
CA ASP A 26 -6.46 12.59 17.68
C ASP A 26 -7.47 12.71 16.52
N ASN A 27 -7.71 11.61 15.80
CA ASN A 27 -8.73 11.51 14.76
C ASN A 27 -10.11 11.03 15.28
N GLY A 28 -10.28 10.94 16.61
CA GLY A 28 -11.53 10.46 17.21
C GLY A 28 -11.79 8.96 17.03
N LEU A 29 -10.76 8.19 16.65
CA LEU A 29 -10.83 6.74 16.45
C LEU A 29 -10.30 6.00 17.67
N SER A 30 -10.68 4.74 17.81
CA SER A 30 -10.20 3.88 18.91
C SER A 30 -10.12 2.43 18.48
N ALA A 31 -9.02 1.78 18.85
CA ALA A 31 -8.75 0.38 18.57
C ALA A 31 -8.08 -0.27 19.79
N LYS A 32 -8.20 -1.60 19.88
CA LYS A 32 -7.44 -2.43 20.80
C LYS A 32 -6.28 -3.05 20.02
N PHE A 33 -5.13 -3.13 20.66
CA PHE A 33 -3.92 -3.71 20.08
C PHE A 33 -3.49 -4.91 20.92
N ASN A 34 -3.30 -6.06 20.29
CA ASN A 34 -2.69 -7.21 20.93
C ASN A 34 -1.29 -7.43 20.37
N LEU A 35 -0.34 -7.56 21.29
CA LEU A 35 1.03 -7.97 21.02
C LEU A 35 1.21 -9.40 21.50
N GLU A 36 1.95 -10.21 20.75
CA GLU A 36 2.37 -11.51 21.25
C GLU A 36 3.29 -11.37 22.49
N LYS A 37 3.41 -12.42 23.31
CA LYS A 37 4.13 -12.34 24.60
C LYS A 37 5.61 -11.96 24.48
N ASN A 38 6.20 -12.21 23.33
CA ASN A 38 7.59 -11.93 22.97
C ASN A 38 7.77 -10.58 22.25
N GLU A 39 6.67 -9.88 21.95
CA GLU A 39 6.70 -8.59 21.26
C GLU A 39 6.81 -7.43 22.25
N ASN A 40 7.40 -6.32 21.80
CA ASN A 40 7.56 -5.11 22.60
C ASN A 40 6.92 -3.90 21.87
N PRO A 41 6.13 -3.05 22.55
CA PRO A 41 5.59 -1.81 21.96
C PRO A 41 6.63 -0.90 21.28
N ASN A 42 7.89 -0.96 21.74
CA ASN A 42 9.01 -0.19 21.19
C ASN A 42 9.65 -0.82 19.96
N ASN A 43 9.43 -2.11 19.68
CA ASN A 43 10.08 -2.82 18.59
C ASN A 43 9.29 -4.11 18.33
N TRP A 44 8.15 -3.95 17.66
CA TRP A 44 7.23 -5.03 17.33
C TRP A 44 7.50 -5.54 15.91
N THR A 45 7.26 -6.83 15.68
CA THR A 45 7.22 -7.42 14.34
C THR A 45 5.82 -7.82 13.90
N VAL A 46 4.92 -8.12 14.84
CA VAL A 46 3.52 -8.43 14.56
C VAL A 46 2.60 -7.73 15.57
N ILE A 47 1.52 -7.11 15.08
CA ILE A 47 0.44 -6.57 15.90
C ILE A 47 -0.92 -6.97 15.36
N ASP A 48 -1.83 -7.38 16.25
CA ASP A 48 -3.24 -7.52 15.92
C ASP A 48 -3.99 -6.24 16.29
N VAL A 49 -4.82 -5.77 15.37
CA VAL A 49 -5.68 -4.60 15.55
C VAL A 49 -7.13 -5.04 15.61
N LEU A 50 -7.81 -4.66 16.69
CA LEU A 50 -9.21 -5.00 16.92
C LEU A 50 -10.03 -3.74 17.15
N ASN A 51 -11.32 -3.78 16.81
CA ASN A 51 -12.23 -2.72 17.22
C ASN A 51 -12.59 -2.82 18.72
N LEU A 52 -13.37 -1.87 19.22
CA LEU A 52 -13.78 -1.84 20.62
C LEU A 52 -14.62 -3.06 21.04
N ASN A 53 -15.32 -3.69 20.10
CA ASN A 53 -16.10 -4.91 20.32
C ASN A 53 -15.23 -6.17 20.39
N GLY A 54 -13.93 -6.07 20.08
CA GLY A 54 -13.00 -7.20 20.05
C GLY A 54 -13.05 -7.99 18.74
N GLU A 55 -13.61 -7.44 17.66
CA GLU A 55 -13.50 -8.02 16.33
C GLU A 55 -12.14 -7.66 15.72
N TYR A 56 -11.44 -8.66 15.18
CA TYR A 56 -10.16 -8.45 14.51
C TYR A 56 -10.35 -7.73 13.17
N LEU A 57 -9.66 -6.60 13.00
CA LEU A 57 -9.71 -5.78 11.80
C LEU A 57 -8.56 -6.12 10.85
N THR A 58 -7.34 -6.15 11.38
CA THR A 58 -6.14 -6.44 10.60
C THR A 58 -5.03 -6.98 11.49
N GLN A 59 -4.19 -7.83 10.93
CA GLN A 59 -2.88 -8.15 11.48
C GLN A 59 -1.83 -7.42 10.65
N ILE A 60 -0.89 -6.76 11.33
CA ILE A 60 0.17 -5.99 10.70
C ILE A 60 1.50 -6.66 11.01
N GLU A 61 2.19 -7.09 9.95
CA GLU A 61 3.52 -7.67 10.03
C GLU A 61 4.56 -6.68 9.52
N ARG A 62 5.68 -6.54 10.23
CA ARG A 62 6.83 -5.71 9.86
C ARG A 62 7.98 -6.61 9.42
N ASN A 63 8.23 -6.63 8.11
CA ASN A 63 9.20 -7.49 7.46
C ASN A 63 10.38 -6.66 6.93
N ALA A 64 11.54 -6.71 7.60
CA ALA A 64 12.74 -6.03 7.11
C ALA A 64 13.29 -6.73 5.85
N THR A 65 13.75 -5.98 4.85
CA THR A 65 14.10 -6.54 3.52
C THR A 65 15.54 -7.05 3.40
N HIS A 66 16.36 -6.89 4.44
CA HIS A 66 17.75 -7.35 4.42
C HIS A 66 17.89 -8.86 4.66
N LYS A 67 16.82 -9.54 5.11
CA LYS A 67 16.79 -11.00 5.37
C LYS A 67 15.35 -11.52 5.50
N GLY A 68 15.19 -12.83 5.40
CA GLY A 68 13.90 -13.52 5.65
C GLY A 68 12.81 -13.11 4.67
N VAL A 69 11.55 -13.21 5.13
CA VAL A 69 10.34 -12.99 4.32
C VAL A 69 10.36 -11.67 3.56
N GLY A 70 10.78 -10.57 4.19
CA GLY A 70 10.83 -9.27 3.52
C GLY A 70 11.83 -9.20 2.36
N LYS A 71 12.89 -10.02 2.39
CA LYS A 71 13.83 -10.12 1.26
C LYS A 71 13.21 -10.94 0.13
N GLU A 72 12.65 -12.10 0.47
CA GLU A 72 12.01 -13.01 -0.47
C GLU A 72 10.88 -12.31 -1.22
N GLU A 73 10.04 -11.56 -0.50
CA GLU A 73 8.93 -10.79 -1.08
C GLU A 73 9.38 -9.70 -2.07
N ILE A 74 10.51 -9.03 -1.81
CA ILE A 74 11.09 -8.07 -2.77
C ILE A 74 11.61 -8.77 -4.03
N GLU A 75 12.19 -9.96 -3.88
CA GLU A 75 12.68 -10.77 -5.00
C GLU A 75 11.50 -11.26 -5.85
N GLU A 76 10.44 -11.78 -5.23
CA GLU A 76 9.19 -12.17 -5.89
C GLU A 76 8.55 -11.01 -6.64
N PHE A 77 8.38 -9.85 -6.00
CA PHE A 77 7.84 -8.67 -6.69
C PHE A 77 8.67 -8.27 -7.91
N LYS A 78 10.01 -8.35 -7.84
CA LYS A 78 10.86 -8.04 -8.99
C LYS A 78 10.68 -9.01 -10.15
N GLU A 79 10.44 -10.28 -9.86
CA GLU A 79 10.18 -11.30 -10.87
C GLU A 79 8.81 -11.10 -11.52
N GLU A 80 7.81 -10.73 -10.75
CA GLU A 80 6.44 -10.55 -11.24
C GLU A 80 6.25 -9.25 -12.02
N ILE A 81 6.72 -8.11 -11.49
CA ILE A 81 6.37 -6.78 -12.01
C ILE A 81 6.77 -6.58 -13.48
N VAL A 82 7.77 -7.31 -13.98
CA VAL A 82 8.29 -7.15 -15.34
C VAL A 82 7.28 -7.56 -16.41
N GLU A 83 6.30 -8.39 -16.05
CA GLU A 83 5.22 -8.82 -16.94
C GLU A 83 4.03 -7.84 -16.94
N TYR A 84 3.98 -6.91 -15.99
CA TYR A 84 2.88 -5.96 -15.86
C TYR A 84 3.11 -4.65 -16.59
N MET A 85 1.99 -3.95 -16.81
CA MET A 85 1.92 -2.70 -17.55
C MET A 85 1.54 -1.54 -16.62
N PRO A 86 1.99 -0.31 -16.93
CA PRO A 86 2.78 0.06 -18.10
C PRO A 86 4.27 -0.27 -17.95
N VAL A 87 4.95 -0.57 -19.06
CA VAL A 87 6.41 -0.91 -19.06
C VAL A 87 7.27 0.17 -18.40
N SER A 88 6.89 1.45 -18.53
CA SER A 88 7.63 2.55 -17.91
C SER A 88 7.55 2.52 -16.37
N ALA A 89 6.40 2.11 -15.84
CA ALA A 89 6.20 1.94 -14.41
C ALA A 89 6.92 0.69 -13.89
N SER A 90 6.80 -0.47 -14.56
CA SER A 90 7.49 -1.68 -14.10
C SER A 90 9.01 -1.51 -14.08
N LYS A 91 9.60 -0.87 -15.10
CA LYS A 91 11.04 -0.56 -15.14
C LYS A 91 11.49 0.38 -14.02
N TRP A 92 10.65 1.36 -13.66
CA TRP A 92 10.94 2.24 -12.55
C TRP A 92 10.83 1.49 -11.23
N LEU A 93 9.74 0.72 -11.04
CA LEU A 93 9.46 -0.03 -9.84
C LEU A 93 10.54 -1.06 -9.56
N TYR A 94 11.01 -1.80 -10.57
CA TYR A 94 12.10 -2.77 -10.45
C TYR A 94 13.35 -2.18 -9.80
N LYS A 95 13.73 -0.96 -10.22
CA LYS A 95 14.86 -0.21 -9.63
C LYS A 95 14.51 0.41 -8.28
N TYR A 96 13.26 0.81 -8.09
CA TYR A 96 12.81 1.40 -6.83
C TYR A 96 12.80 0.37 -5.69
N LEU A 97 12.48 -0.89 -6.00
CA LEU A 97 12.46 -1.98 -5.02
C LEU A 97 13.82 -2.19 -4.33
N ASP A 98 14.95 -1.84 -4.97
CA ASP A 98 16.28 -1.83 -4.35
C ASP A 98 16.41 -0.86 -3.15
N LYS A 99 15.52 0.14 -3.06
CA LYS A 99 15.54 1.14 -1.99
C LYS A 99 14.70 0.75 -0.78
N ILE A 100 13.87 -0.29 -0.90
CA ILE A 100 12.94 -0.70 0.15
C ILE A 100 13.73 -1.39 1.26
N LYS A 101 13.53 -0.93 2.49
CA LYS A 101 14.21 -1.44 3.69
C LYS A 101 13.28 -2.26 4.58
N VAL A 102 11.98 -2.02 4.48
CA VAL A 102 10.96 -2.65 5.31
C VAL A 102 9.64 -2.73 4.56
N ILE A 103 8.90 -3.81 4.77
CA ILE A 103 7.53 -4.00 4.29
C ILE A 103 6.63 -4.08 5.53
N TYR A 104 5.57 -3.28 5.56
CA TYR A 104 4.48 -3.48 6.52
C TYR A 104 3.30 -4.09 5.77
N ALA A 105 3.00 -5.36 6.07
CA ALA A 105 1.91 -6.10 5.43
C ALA A 105 0.68 -6.10 6.34
N PHE A 106 -0.42 -5.54 5.85
CA PHE A 106 -1.71 -5.47 6.52
C PHE A 106 -2.60 -6.56 5.96
N GLN A 107 -2.77 -7.65 6.69
CA GLN A 107 -3.78 -8.65 6.37
C GLN A 107 -5.15 -8.11 6.75
N LEU A 108 -6.02 -7.82 5.78
CA LEU A 108 -7.38 -7.36 6.07
C LEU A 108 -8.28 -8.54 6.42
N LEU A 109 -9.05 -8.38 7.49
CA LEU A 109 -10.02 -9.36 7.96
C LEU A 109 -11.45 -8.83 7.75
N ASN A 110 -12.44 -9.72 7.71
CA ASN A 110 -13.81 -9.36 7.30
C ASN A 110 -14.40 -8.15 8.05
N ALA A 111 -14.05 -7.94 9.31
CA ALA A 111 -14.56 -6.81 10.09
C ALA A 111 -14.01 -5.45 9.62
N SER A 112 -12.83 -5.39 8.99
CA SER A 112 -12.28 -4.14 8.46
C SER A 112 -12.98 -3.64 7.21
N MET A 113 -13.78 -4.46 6.53
CA MET A 113 -14.52 -4.08 5.33
C MET A 113 -15.71 -3.16 5.61
N LYS A 114 -16.07 -2.97 6.89
CA LYS A 114 -17.07 -1.97 7.30
C LYS A 114 -16.41 -0.59 7.31
N GLU A 115 -17.06 0.41 6.73
CA GLU A 115 -16.51 1.77 6.55
C GLU A 115 -15.97 2.37 7.85
N GLU A 116 -16.71 2.22 8.96
CA GLU A 116 -16.30 2.71 10.27
C GLU A 116 -15.00 2.06 10.77
N ASN A 117 -14.78 0.78 10.47
CA ASN A 117 -13.58 0.05 10.87
C ASN A 117 -12.42 0.26 9.90
N PHE A 118 -12.72 0.47 8.61
CA PHE A 118 -11.70 0.72 7.60
C PHE A 118 -10.93 2.02 7.87
N SER A 119 -11.61 3.03 8.42
CA SER A 119 -10.98 4.29 8.85
C SER A 119 -9.83 4.09 9.87
N ILE A 120 -9.93 3.08 10.74
CA ILE A 120 -8.87 2.70 11.68
C ILE A 120 -7.67 2.17 10.91
N VAL A 121 -7.88 1.24 9.98
CA VAL A 121 -6.83 0.64 9.15
C VAL A 121 -6.12 1.71 8.31
N GLU A 122 -6.88 2.58 7.65
CA GLU A 122 -6.34 3.68 6.83
C GLU A 122 -5.52 4.68 7.68
N THR A 123 -5.97 4.97 8.90
CA THR A 123 -5.24 5.87 9.80
C THR A 123 -3.92 5.24 10.23
N ILE A 124 -3.91 3.96 10.61
CA ILE A 124 -2.67 3.24 10.97
C ILE A 124 -1.72 3.19 9.77
N LYS A 125 -2.23 2.83 8.58
CA LYS A 125 -1.46 2.82 7.33
C LYS A 125 -0.82 4.18 7.07
N SER A 126 -1.58 5.26 7.23
CA SER A 126 -1.10 6.64 7.04
C SER A 126 -0.01 7.03 8.04
N VAL A 127 -0.16 6.65 9.32
CA VAL A 127 0.88 6.87 10.33
C VAL A 127 2.15 6.16 9.95
N ILE A 128 2.08 4.86 9.66
CA ILE A 128 3.25 4.06 9.31
C ILE A 128 3.93 4.64 8.07
N TRP A 129 3.18 4.90 7.01
CA TRP A 129 3.73 5.47 5.77
C TRP A 129 4.39 6.83 5.98
N SER A 130 3.82 7.69 6.82
CA SER A 130 4.43 8.99 7.14
C SER A 130 5.81 8.88 7.81
N LYS A 131 6.10 7.76 8.48
CA LYS A 131 7.38 7.50 9.16
C LYS A 131 8.41 6.84 8.27
N VAL A 132 7.98 5.94 7.39
CA VAL A 132 8.89 5.11 6.58
C VAL A 132 9.01 5.57 5.13
N GLY A 133 8.10 6.45 4.69
CA GLY A 133 7.95 6.87 3.30
C GLY A 133 7.69 5.69 2.38
N GLY A 134 8.08 5.83 1.11
CA GLY A 134 8.00 4.73 0.16
C GLY A 134 6.69 4.68 -0.62
N ILE A 135 6.26 3.47 -0.99
CA ILE A 135 5.10 3.24 -1.87
C ILE A 135 4.12 2.23 -1.26
N PHE A 136 2.96 2.09 -1.89
CA PHE A 136 1.96 1.10 -1.55
C PHE A 136 1.93 -0.03 -2.57
N GLN A 137 1.50 -1.20 -2.12
CA GLN A 137 0.99 -2.28 -2.96
C GLN A 137 -0.31 -2.79 -2.36
N ALA A 138 -1.26 -3.17 -3.20
CA ALA A 138 -2.48 -3.83 -2.77
C ALA A 138 -2.79 -5.00 -3.70
N ASP A 139 -3.21 -6.13 -3.12
CA ASP A 139 -3.45 -7.37 -3.86
C ASP A 139 -4.51 -7.16 -4.94
N ASN A 140 -4.18 -7.49 -6.19
CA ASN A 140 -5.07 -7.28 -7.35
C ASN A 140 -5.42 -5.81 -7.60
N GLU A 141 -4.61 -4.85 -7.17
CA GLU A 141 -4.76 -3.43 -7.53
C GLU A 141 -3.47 -2.88 -8.15
N GLY A 142 -2.32 -3.27 -7.58
CA GLY A 142 -1.00 -2.95 -8.10
C GLY A 142 -0.20 -2.11 -7.14
N PHE A 143 0.65 -1.24 -7.69
CA PHE A 143 1.61 -0.43 -6.93
C PHE A 143 1.36 1.05 -7.13
N SER A 144 1.73 1.86 -6.13
CA SER A 144 1.74 3.32 -6.23
C SER A 144 3.13 3.91 -6.50
N ASN A 145 3.17 5.21 -6.83
CA ASN A 145 4.36 6.03 -6.69
C ASN A 145 4.51 6.56 -5.25
N GLU A 146 5.58 7.33 -5.01
CA GLU A 146 5.88 7.90 -3.70
C GLU A 146 4.85 8.90 -3.17
N ASN A 147 3.90 9.33 -4.01
CA ASN A 147 2.81 10.23 -3.66
C ASN A 147 1.46 9.51 -3.51
N GLY A 148 1.43 8.17 -3.58
CA GLY A 148 0.22 7.37 -3.40
C GLY A 148 -0.65 7.19 -4.65
N TYR A 149 -0.21 7.61 -5.84
CA TYR A 149 -0.94 7.40 -7.10
C TYR A 149 -0.60 6.04 -7.69
N HIS A 150 -1.60 5.27 -8.13
CA HIS A 150 -1.39 3.96 -8.74
C HIS A 150 -0.65 4.07 -10.09
N ILE A 151 0.40 3.27 -10.28
CA ILE A 151 1.29 3.32 -11.44
C ILE A 151 1.35 2.02 -12.24
N LEU A 152 0.94 0.90 -11.67
CA LEU A 152 0.99 -0.42 -12.29
C LEU A 152 -0.39 -1.06 -12.22
N TRP A 153 -0.90 -1.58 -13.34
CA TRP A 153 -2.23 -2.17 -13.41
C TRP A 153 -2.21 -3.64 -12.97
N GLN A 154 -2.89 -3.95 -11.86
CA GLN A 154 -3.21 -5.33 -11.47
C GLN A 154 -4.69 -5.51 -11.12
N PHE A 155 -5.52 -4.50 -11.38
CA PHE A 155 -6.96 -4.57 -11.18
C PHE A 155 -7.62 -5.68 -11.99
N SER A 156 -8.67 -6.26 -11.43
CA SER A 156 -9.55 -7.20 -12.14
C SER A 156 -10.23 -6.53 -13.33
N ASP A 157 -10.66 -7.32 -14.31
CA ASP A 157 -11.32 -6.79 -15.51
C ASP A 157 -12.68 -6.13 -15.20
N ASP A 158 -13.34 -6.52 -14.11
CA ASP A 158 -14.66 -6.01 -13.70
C ASP A 158 -14.59 -4.76 -12.80
N VAL A 159 -13.39 -4.25 -12.49
CA VAL A 159 -13.25 -3.09 -11.60
C VAL A 159 -13.89 -1.83 -12.22
N ILE A 160 -14.52 -1.00 -11.39
CA ILE A 160 -15.14 0.27 -11.81
C ILE A 160 -14.87 1.38 -10.77
N GLY A 161 -15.09 2.63 -11.15
CA GLY A 161 -15.03 3.78 -10.24
C GLY A 161 -13.82 4.67 -10.46
N GLU A 162 -13.87 5.87 -9.91
CA GLU A 162 -12.78 6.84 -10.02
C GLU A 162 -11.56 6.40 -9.21
N TRP A 163 -10.37 6.46 -9.82
CA TRP A 163 -9.12 6.12 -9.15
C TRP A 163 -7.98 7.05 -9.54
N ASN A 164 -7.11 7.32 -8.56
CA ASN A 164 -5.96 8.20 -8.71
C ASN A 164 -4.76 7.43 -9.26
N MET A 165 -4.33 7.81 -10.45
CA MET A 165 -3.29 7.14 -11.20
C MET A 165 -2.14 8.10 -11.53
N ALA A 166 -0.99 7.54 -11.89
CA ALA A 166 0.11 8.30 -12.45
C ALA A 166 0.83 7.51 -13.54
N VAL A 167 1.27 8.21 -14.58
CA VAL A 167 2.19 7.66 -15.59
C VAL A 167 3.51 8.40 -15.57
N LYS A 168 4.59 7.67 -15.84
CA LYS A 168 5.92 8.27 -15.93
C LYS A 168 6.08 8.98 -17.27
N ASN A 169 6.33 10.28 -17.23
CA ASN A 169 6.56 11.08 -18.43
C ASN A 169 7.99 10.91 -18.97
N PHE A 170 8.22 11.41 -20.18
CA PHE A 170 9.52 11.30 -20.86
C PHE A 170 10.68 11.98 -20.10
N PHE A 171 10.39 12.99 -19.29
CA PHE A 171 11.37 13.69 -18.46
C PHE A 171 11.67 12.97 -17.13
N GLY A 172 11.05 11.81 -16.89
CA GLY A 172 11.23 11.02 -15.67
C GLY A 172 10.35 11.43 -14.49
N GLY A 173 9.48 12.43 -14.67
CA GLY A 173 8.50 12.86 -13.67
C GLY A 173 7.21 12.04 -13.71
N TRP A 174 6.40 12.12 -12.65
CA TRP A 174 5.06 11.57 -12.60
C TRP A 174 4.04 12.58 -13.11
N THR A 175 3.12 12.14 -13.96
CA THR A 175 1.94 12.93 -14.33
C THR A 175 0.72 12.27 -13.71
N ASN A 176 0.10 12.96 -12.76
CA ASN A 176 -1.00 12.44 -11.96
C ASN A 176 -2.34 12.81 -12.59
N PHE A 177 -3.33 11.94 -12.47
CA PHE A 177 -4.68 12.14 -12.99
C PHE A 177 -5.66 11.19 -12.27
N THR A 178 -6.94 11.46 -12.41
CA THR A 178 -8.01 10.52 -12.00
C THR A 178 -8.66 9.96 -13.25
N MET A 179 -8.75 8.63 -13.33
CA MET A 179 -9.47 7.93 -14.40
C MET A 179 -10.65 7.13 -13.84
N ASP A 180 -11.63 6.83 -14.68
CA ASP A 180 -12.64 5.82 -14.37
C ASP A 180 -12.07 4.45 -14.72
N LEU A 181 -11.95 3.59 -13.71
CA LEU A 181 -11.48 2.23 -13.88
C LEU A 181 -12.44 1.41 -14.75
N GLY A 182 -13.70 1.80 -14.96
CA GLY A 182 -14.63 1.15 -15.89
C GLY A 182 -14.49 1.57 -17.35
N ASP A 183 -13.73 2.63 -17.67
CA ASP A 183 -13.56 3.13 -19.03
C ASP A 183 -12.44 2.38 -19.77
N GLU A 184 -12.82 1.46 -20.65
CA GLU A 184 -11.88 0.65 -21.45
C GLU A 184 -10.88 1.46 -22.28
N ILE A 185 -11.28 2.65 -22.77
CA ILE A 185 -10.38 3.53 -23.53
C ILE A 185 -9.31 4.07 -22.59
N GLN A 186 -9.71 4.53 -21.39
CA GLN A 186 -8.76 5.04 -20.41
C GLN A 186 -7.83 3.92 -19.92
N ARG A 187 -8.32 2.69 -19.69
CA ARG A 187 -7.48 1.53 -19.37
C ARG A 187 -6.41 1.29 -20.43
N LYS A 188 -6.82 1.24 -21.70
CA LYS A 188 -5.90 1.00 -22.82
C LYS A 188 -4.83 2.09 -22.94
N GLU A 189 -5.21 3.36 -22.75
CA GLU A 189 -4.27 4.47 -22.76
C GLU A 189 -3.30 4.40 -21.56
N PHE A 190 -3.80 4.09 -20.37
CA PHE A 190 -2.98 3.89 -19.18
C PHE A 190 -1.98 2.77 -19.37
N LEU A 191 -2.42 1.57 -19.76
CA LEU A 191 -1.58 0.39 -20.02
C LEU A 191 -0.48 0.67 -21.06
N ALA A 192 -0.77 1.54 -22.04
CA ALA A 192 0.20 2.02 -23.02
C ALA A 192 1.19 3.08 -22.48
N GLY A 193 1.14 3.39 -21.18
CA GLY A 193 1.97 4.37 -20.49
C GLY A 193 1.59 5.82 -20.78
N LYS A 194 0.33 6.10 -21.11
CA LYS A 194 -0.14 7.44 -21.49
C LYS A 194 -1.17 7.94 -20.48
N VAL A 195 -1.18 9.25 -20.25
CA VAL A 195 -2.29 9.89 -19.55
C VAL A 195 -3.53 9.77 -20.44
N PRO A 196 -4.63 9.17 -19.97
CA PRO A 196 -5.83 9.08 -20.77
C PRO A 196 -6.37 10.45 -21.16
N LYS A 197 -6.85 10.62 -22.39
CA LYS A 197 -7.24 11.95 -22.92
C LYS A 197 -8.43 12.55 -22.19
N ASN A 198 -9.35 11.70 -21.72
CA ASN A 198 -10.58 12.08 -21.05
C ASN A 198 -10.49 11.94 -19.52
N ALA A 199 -9.32 11.63 -18.98
CA ALA A 199 -9.11 11.60 -17.54
C ALA A 199 -9.18 13.01 -16.93
N LYS A 200 -9.61 13.08 -15.68
CA LYS A 200 -9.60 14.31 -14.90
C LYS A 200 -8.15 14.64 -14.50
N LYS A 201 -7.71 15.85 -14.85
CA LYS A 201 -6.37 16.35 -14.47
C LYS A 201 -6.38 16.83 -13.03
N LEU A 202 -5.25 16.63 -12.36
CA LEU A 202 -5.00 17.06 -10.98
C LEU A 202 -4.00 18.22 -10.95
#